data_AF-A0AAV1SAK7-F1
#
_entry.id   AF-A0AAV1SAK7-F1
#
_cell.length_a   1.000
_cell.length_b   1.000
_cell.length_c   1.000
_cell.angle_alpha   90.00
_cell.angle_beta   90.00
_cell.angle_gamma   90.00
#
_symmetry.space_group_name_H-M   'P 1'
#
loop_
_entity.id
_entity.type
_entity.pdbx_description
1 polymer ?
#
loop_
_entity_poly.entity_id
_entity_poly.type
_entity_poly.pdbx_seq_one_letter_code
_entity_poly.pdbx_strand_id
1 'polypeptide(L)'
;MMPNSLQSPSRLPEMDPAIWSRLPEELLEHVLSFLPLKTFLSLRSTCKHFKSLMFAPSFISKYTTSGSPFSSFLLLSHPQFYQQFPLYDSIVGSWRNLALSLSLLLPGTGSNGSPSCTLLSSSNGLFCFSLPSSCSFLVCNFLSKSSRIVEFPSHPFAFESVVFVSMPFGYKIFVLCSKFSSNSVFVYDSKFHSWKKFDRFEPILGDNYRQEGVFFKGSLYFTTSDPFFIVCFDLESGKWERLDNELPGDLTFVRLVSDGEKKLYLIGGVGRNGISRSMKLWELGDGRNWIEVERLPEMMCKKFVSVCYHNYERVYCFWHQGMICVCCYTWPEILYYKVSRRTWHWLPKCPSLPEKWSCGFRWFSFVPELYALV
;
A
#
# COMPACT_ATOMS: atom_id res chain seq x y z
N MET A 1 -23.84 22.74 61.13
CA MET A 1 -23.33 22.77 59.74
C MET A 1 -22.88 21.35 59.41
N MET A 2 -23.77 20.54 58.85
CA MET A 2 -23.49 19.13 58.53
C MET A 2 -22.90 19.02 57.11
N PRO A 3 -21.93 18.12 56.88
CA PRO A 3 -21.33 17.96 55.56
C PRO A 3 -22.25 17.15 54.65
N ASN A 4 -22.41 17.63 53.41
CA ASN A 4 -23.14 16.97 52.33
C ASN A 4 -22.54 15.59 52.04
N SER A 5 -23.39 14.56 52.09
CA SER A 5 -23.09 13.21 51.62
C SER A 5 -22.90 13.21 50.11
N LEU A 6 -21.73 12.74 49.66
CA LEU A 6 -21.41 12.43 48.27
C LEU A 6 -22.38 11.35 47.75
N GLN A 7 -23.16 11.68 46.71
CA GLN A 7 -23.94 10.70 45.96
C GLN A 7 -22.99 9.74 45.23
N SER A 8 -23.18 8.43 45.45
CA SER A 8 -22.51 7.36 44.70
C SER A 8 -22.90 7.42 43.22
N PRO A 9 -22.00 7.06 42.28
CA PRO A 9 -22.35 6.99 40.87
C PRO A 9 -23.46 5.95 40.66
N SER A 10 -24.52 6.35 39.96
CA SER A 10 -25.65 5.49 39.60
C SER A 10 -25.15 4.23 38.90
N ARG A 11 -25.37 3.05 39.50
CA ARG A 11 -25.13 1.76 38.85
C ARG A 11 -25.95 1.71 37.56
N LEU A 12 -25.28 1.42 36.45
CA LEU A 12 -25.97 1.10 35.19
C LEU A 12 -26.95 -0.07 35.47
N PRO A 13 -28.17 -0.05 34.91
CA PRO A 13 -29.13 -1.12 35.12
C PRO A 13 -28.52 -2.46 34.64
N GLU A 14 -28.59 -3.48 35.50
CA GLU A 14 -28.16 -4.83 35.16
C GLU A 14 -29.00 -5.37 34.00
N MET A 15 -28.33 -5.93 33.00
CA MET A 15 -28.98 -6.53 31.84
C MET A 15 -29.61 -7.87 32.22
N ASP A 16 -30.91 -8.05 31.96
CA ASP A 16 -31.63 -9.31 32.26
C ASP A 16 -31.11 -10.51 31.43
N PRO A 17 -30.44 -11.49 32.06
CA PRO A 17 -29.87 -12.64 31.35
C PRO A 17 -30.90 -13.44 30.56
N ALA A 18 -32.16 -13.48 31.00
CA ALA A 18 -33.22 -14.26 30.34
C ALA A 18 -33.59 -13.69 28.96
N ILE A 19 -33.48 -12.37 28.80
CA ILE A 19 -33.74 -11.67 27.54
C ILE A 19 -32.50 -11.74 26.65
N TRP A 20 -31.33 -11.39 27.19
CA TRP A 20 -30.11 -11.23 26.38
C TRP A 20 -29.45 -12.56 25.98
N SER A 21 -29.63 -13.64 26.74
CA SER A 21 -29.13 -14.98 26.36
C SER A 21 -29.89 -15.60 25.18
N ARG A 22 -31.08 -15.08 24.86
CA ARG A 22 -31.95 -15.57 23.77
C ARG A 22 -32.00 -14.63 22.58
N LEU A 23 -31.08 -13.67 22.51
CA LEU A 23 -31.01 -12.73 21.40
C LEU A 23 -30.78 -13.51 20.08
N PRO A 24 -31.62 -13.33 19.05
CA PRO A 24 -31.40 -13.91 17.73
C PRO A 24 -30.01 -13.55 17.17
N GLU A 25 -29.41 -14.49 16.45
CA GLU A 25 -28.05 -14.37 15.91
C GLU A 25 -27.94 -13.15 14.97
N GLU A 26 -28.98 -12.87 14.19
CA GLU A 26 -29.02 -11.74 13.25
C GLU A 26 -29.02 -10.39 13.97
N LEU A 27 -29.70 -10.30 15.12
CA LEU A 27 -29.72 -9.08 15.94
C LEU A 27 -28.40 -8.90 16.67
N LEU A 28 -27.80 -9.99 17.16
CA LEU A 28 -26.48 -9.96 17.75
C LEU A 28 -25.43 -9.48 16.74
N GLU A 29 -25.42 -10.06 15.53
CA GLU A 29 -24.58 -9.61 14.43
C GLU A 29 -24.79 -8.12 14.11
N HIS A 30 -26.04 -7.66 14.06
CA HIS A 30 -26.33 -6.27 13.78
C HIS A 30 -25.75 -5.35 14.87
N VAL A 31 -25.92 -5.69 16.14
CA VAL A 31 -25.32 -4.93 17.26
C VAL A 31 -23.80 -4.91 17.16
N LEU A 32 -23.18 -6.07 16.91
CA LEU A 32 -21.73 -6.19 16.75
C LEU A 32 -21.22 -5.37 15.55
N SER A 33 -22.03 -5.20 14.50
CA SER A 33 -21.67 -4.40 13.32
C SER A 33 -21.47 -2.90 13.61
N PHE A 34 -22.05 -2.40 14.71
CA PHE A 34 -21.85 -1.01 15.16
C PHE A 34 -20.67 -0.83 16.11
N LEU A 35 -20.04 -1.91 16.58
CA LEU A 35 -18.92 -1.78 17.51
C LEU A 35 -17.67 -1.24 16.80
N PRO A 36 -16.90 -0.35 17.45
CA PRO A 36 -15.57 0.01 16.96
C PRO A 36 -14.72 -1.25 16.78
N LEU A 37 -13.92 -1.32 15.71
CA LEU A 37 -13.20 -2.54 15.39
C LEU A 37 -12.29 -2.99 16.52
N LYS A 38 -11.64 -2.05 17.22
CA LYS A 38 -10.80 -2.38 18.37
C LYS A 38 -11.56 -3.25 19.38
N THR A 39 -12.80 -2.87 19.69
CA THR A 39 -13.69 -3.63 20.58
C THR A 39 -14.06 -4.97 19.96
N PHE A 40 -14.46 -4.98 18.69
CA PHE A 40 -14.83 -6.23 18.00
C PHE A 40 -13.66 -7.23 17.91
N LEU A 41 -12.45 -6.75 17.62
CA LEU A 41 -11.24 -7.56 17.59
C LEU A 41 -10.91 -8.16 18.97
N SER A 42 -11.16 -7.42 20.05
CA SER A 42 -11.03 -7.95 21.41
C SER A 42 -12.05 -9.04 21.72
N LEU A 43 -13.25 -9.00 21.14
CA LEU A 43 -14.28 -10.03 21.33
C LEU A 43 -13.92 -11.36 20.65
N ARG A 44 -12.99 -11.38 19.71
CA ARG A 44 -12.54 -12.62 19.04
C ARG A 44 -12.04 -13.69 20.01
N SER A 45 -11.47 -13.30 21.15
CA SER A 45 -10.94 -14.25 22.13
C SER A 45 -11.99 -14.81 23.08
N THR A 46 -13.23 -14.31 23.04
CA THR A 46 -14.27 -14.71 24.02
C THR A 46 -15.10 -15.90 23.54
N CYS A 47 -15.38 -16.02 22.23
CA CYS A 47 -16.11 -17.18 21.70
C CYS A 47 -15.79 -17.50 20.23
N LYS A 48 -16.07 -18.74 19.81
CA LYS A 48 -15.83 -19.22 18.42
C LYS A 48 -16.71 -18.51 17.40
N HIS A 49 -17.95 -18.17 17.76
CA HIS A 49 -18.88 -17.47 16.88
C HIS A 49 -18.39 -16.05 16.54
N PHE A 50 -17.97 -15.25 17.53
CA PHE A 50 -17.38 -13.92 17.26
C PHE A 50 -16.09 -14.01 16.44
N LYS A 51 -15.28 -15.06 16.67
CA LYS A 51 -14.12 -15.32 15.83
C LYS A 51 -14.51 -15.66 14.39
N SER A 52 -15.58 -16.41 14.14
CA SER A 52 -16.01 -16.76 12.77
C SER A 52 -16.66 -15.59 12.03
N LEU A 53 -17.34 -14.67 12.72
CA LEU A 53 -17.95 -13.48 12.11
C LEU A 53 -16.96 -12.61 11.31
N MET A 54 -15.70 -12.55 11.77
CA MET A 54 -14.60 -11.89 11.06
C MET A 54 -14.34 -12.40 9.65
N PHE A 55 -14.77 -13.62 9.35
CA PHE A 55 -14.56 -14.30 8.07
C PHE A 55 -15.89 -14.51 7.32
N ALA A 56 -17.02 -14.10 7.90
CA ALA A 56 -18.35 -14.25 7.31
C ALA A 56 -18.65 -13.07 6.37
N PRO A 57 -18.80 -13.28 5.04
CA PRO A 57 -19.01 -12.20 4.07
C PRO A 57 -20.25 -11.33 4.38
N SER A 58 -21.31 -11.96 4.88
CA SER A 58 -22.57 -11.30 5.27
C SER A 58 -22.41 -10.33 6.44
N PHE A 59 -21.58 -10.69 7.43
CA PHE A 59 -21.29 -9.82 8.56
C PHE A 59 -20.37 -8.67 8.16
N ILE A 60 -19.35 -8.97 7.35
CA ILE A 60 -18.38 -8.01 6.85
C ILE A 60 -19.07 -6.89 6.07
N SER A 61 -20.01 -7.21 5.16
CA SER A 61 -20.73 -6.21 4.37
C SER A 61 -21.60 -5.29 5.23
N LYS A 62 -22.20 -5.81 6.31
CA LYS A 62 -22.93 -5.00 7.30
C LYS A 62 -21.98 -4.08 8.05
N TYR A 63 -20.81 -4.60 8.47
CA TYR A 63 -19.79 -3.84 9.19
C TYR A 63 -19.21 -2.70 8.36
N THR A 64 -18.94 -2.91 7.06
CA THR A 64 -18.41 -1.85 6.18
C THR A 64 -19.42 -0.73 5.92
N THR A 65 -20.71 -1.07 5.89
CA THR A 65 -21.78 -0.08 5.67
C THR A 65 -22.06 0.74 6.93
N SER A 66 -21.93 0.12 8.10
CA SER A 66 -22.40 0.69 9.39
C SER A 66 -21.28 1.16 10.31
N GLY A 67 -20.04 0.68 10.10
CA GLY A 67 -18.89 0.92 10.96
C GLY A 67 -18.15 2.22 10.63
N SER A 68 -17.45 2.76 11.63
CA SER A 68 -16.48 3.84 11.40
C SER A 68 -15.35 3.35 10.48
N PRO A 69 -14.97 4.10 9.43
CA PRO A 69 -13.85 3.74 8.59
C PRO A 69 -12.56 3.64 9.41
N PHE A 70 -11.69 2.71 9.04
CA PHE A 70 -10.37 2.57 9.66
C PHE A 70 -9.55 3.84 9.49
N SER A 71 -8.82 4.21 10.55
CA SER A 71 -7.70 5.14 10.38
C SER A 71 -6.74 4.52 9.35
N SER A 72 -6.46 5.28 8.30
CA SER A 72 -5.46 4.93 7.31
C SER A 72 -4.13 5.53 7.70
N PHE A 73 -3.05 4.82 7.40
CA PHE A 73 -1.70 5.21 7.80
C PHE A 73 -0.74 5.19 6.61
N LEU A 74 0.27 6.05 6.68
CA LEU A 74 1.47 5.92 5.86
C LEU A 74 2.50 5.15 6.67
N LEU A 75 3.08 4.14 6.04
CA LEU A 75 3.97 3.20 6.70
C LEU A 75 5.40 3.40 6.17
N LEU A 76 6.35 3.57 7.09
CA LEU A 76 7.78 3.68 6.76
C LEU A 76 8.48 2.33 6.98
N SER A 77 9.19 1.88 5.97
CA SER A 77 10.11 0.73 6.01
C SER A 77 11.52 1.21 5.69
N HIS A 78 12.49 0.77 6.50
CA HIS A 78 13.88 1.17 6.37
C HIS A 78 14.80 0.01 6.82
N PRO A 79 15.95 -0.23 6.17
CA PRO A 79 16.87 -1.30 6.55
C PRO A 79 17.36 -1.24 8.01
N GLN A 80 17.40 -0.06 8.63
CA GLN A 80 17.77 0.09 10.05
C GLN A 80 16.62 -0.22 11.02
N PHE A 81 15.36 -0.26 10.54
CA PHE A 81 14.18 -0.62 11.33
C PHE A 81 13.76 -2.05 11.01
N TYR A 82 14.51 -3.01 11.52
CA TYR A 82 14.20 -4.42 11.29
C TYR A 82 12.82 -4.75 11.88
N GLN A 83 11.92 -5.23 11.02
CA GLN A 83 10.58 -5.72 11.39
C GLN A 83 9.70 -4.72 12.16
N GLN A 84 10.05 -3.44 12.15
CA GLN A 84 9.25 -2.36 12.75
C GLN A 84 8.92 -1.34 11.68
N PHE A 85 7.65 -0.98 11.59
CA PHE A 85 7.18 -0.04 10.61
C PHE A 85 6.46 1.13 11.30
N PRO A 86 7.14 2.28 11.48
CA PRO A 86 6.52 3.48 12.01
C PRO A 86 5.29 3.89 11.20
N LEU A 87 4.24 4.32 11.89
CA LEU A 87 2.96 4.69 11.30
C LEU A 87 2.73 6.19 11.43
N TYR A 88 2.41 6.84 10.31
CA TYR A 88 1.98 8.23 10.27
C TYR A 88 0.48 8.30 9.97
N ASP A 89 -0.28 8.98 10.83
CA ASP A 89 -1.71 9.20 10.66
C ASP A 89 -1.92 10.51 9.88
N SER A 90 -2.39 10.39 8.65
CA SER A 90 -2.59 11.52 7.74
C SER A 90 -3.79 12.40 8.10
N ILE A 91 -4.73 11.89 8.89
CA ILE A 91 -5.92 12.62 9.35
C ILE A 91 -5.54 13.48 10.56
N VAL A 92 -4.84 12.89 11.53
CA VAL A 92 -4.37 13.59 12.74
C VAL A 92 -3.14 14.45 12.44
N GLY A 93 -2.38 14.12 11.40
CA GLY A 93 -1.16 14.82 11.03
C GLY A 93 0.04 14.48 11.93
N SER A 94 0.01 13.33 12.61
CA SER A 94 1.01 12.96 13.63
C SER A 94 1.51 11.53 13.46
N TRP A 95 2.76 11.31 13.85
CA TRP A 95 3.31 9.97 14.06
C TRP A 95 2.61 9.26 15.23
N ARG A 96 2.37 7.96 15.09
CA ARG A 96 1.80 7.14 16.16
C ARG A 96 2.93 6.63 17.04
N ASN A 97 2.66 6.54 18.35
CA ASN A 97 3.58 5.95 19.32
C ASN A 97 3.76 4.43 19.16
N LEU A 98 2.91 3.79 18.33
CA LEU A 98 2.97 2.37 18.02
C LEU A 98 3.49 2.18 16.59
N ALA A 99 4.47 1.28 16.45
CA ALA A 99 4.91 0.77 15.16
C ALA A 99 4.26 -0.59 14.88
N LEU A 100 4.00 -0.88 13.60
CA LEU A 100 3.56 -2.20 13.19
C LEU A 100 4.76 -3.16 13.26
N SER A 101 4.59 -4.36 13.83
CA SER A 101 5.67 -5.35 13.92
C SER A 101 5.34 -6.66 13.24
N LEU A 102 6.25 -7.12 12.37
CA LEU A 102 6.13 -8.41 11.67
C LEU A 102 6.31 -9.61 12.60
N SER A 103 7.01 -9.43 13.73
CA SER A 103 7.19 -10.46 14.76
C SER A 103 5.86 -11.05 15.27
N LEU A 104 4.77 -10.27 15.21
CA LEU A 104 3.43 -10.71 15.60
C LEU A 104 2.82 -11.76 14.67
N LEU A 105 3.36 -11.92 13.47
CA LEU A 105 2.87 -12.82 12.42
C LEU A 105 3.80 -14.01 12.15
N LEU A 106 5.04 -13.95 12.61
CA LEU A 106 6.04 -15.01 12.43
C LEU A 106 6.27 -15.73 13.77
N PRO A 107 5.61 -16.87 14.04
CA PRO A 107 5.89 -17.67 15.23
C PRO A 107 7.25 -18.37 15.09
N GLY A 108 8.22 -17.99 15.93
CA GLY A 108 9.42 -18.78 16.21
C GLY A 108 10.52 -18.74 15.14
N THR A 109 11.47 -17.81 15.28
CA THR A 109 12.88 -18.06 14.94
C THR A 109 13.72 -17.72 16.16
N GLY A 110 13.72 -18.62 17.14
CA GLY A 110 14.75 -18.66 18.16
C GLY A 110 16.02 -19.23 17.56
N SER A 111 16.84 -18.38 16.93
CA SER A 111 18.26 -18.62 16.66
C SER A 111 18.85 -17.34 16.05
N ASN A 112 20.14 -17.14 16.25
CA ASN A 112 20.90 -15.90 16.06
C ASN A 112 21.08 -15.43 14.59
N GLY A 113 20.04 -15.52 13.76
CA GLY A 113 20.00 -14.99 12.40
C GLY A 113 18.59 -14.57 12.04
N SER A 114 18.27 -13.29 12.18
CA SER A 114 16.99 -12.75 11.72
C SER A 114 16.85 -12.99 10.21
N PRO A 115 15.81 -13.68 9.72
CA PRO A 115 15.62 -13.85 8.28
C PRO A 115 15.46 -12.48 7.63
N SER A 116 16.20 -12.25 6.54
CA SER A 116 16.18 -11.02 5.75
C SER A 116 14.81 -10.82 5.08
N CYS A 117 13.82 -10.34 5.83
CA CYS A 117 12.49 -10.08 5.35
C CYS A 117 12.39 -8.63 4.84
N THR A 118 11.95 -8.45 3.59
CA THR A 118 11.82 -7.10 3.00
C THR A 118 10.38 -6.88 2.54
N LEU A 119 9.75 -5.81 3.01
CA LEU A 119 8.45 -5.37 2.49
C LEU A 119 8.62 -4.91 1.03
N LEU A 120 7.91 -5.58 0.12
CA LEU A 120 7.97 -5.30 -1.30
C LEU A 120 6.85 -4.37 -1.75
N SER A 121 5.62 -4.65 -1.36
CA SER A 121 4.44 -3.89 -1.80
C SER A 121 3.28 -4.06 -0.81
N SER A 122 2.31 -3.15 -0.86
CA SER A 122 1.11 -3.13 -0.03
C SER A 122 -0.11 -2.74 -0.86
N SER A 123 -1.23 -3.42 -0.65
CA SER A 123 -2.48 -3.12 -1.36
C SER A 123 -3.68 -3.40 -0.45
N ASN A 124 -4.55 -2.41 -0.25
CA ASN A 124 -5.75 -2.45 0.58
C ASN A 124 -5.60 -3.30 1.87
N GLY A 125 -4.62 -2.98 2.70
CA GLY A 125 -4.44 -3.63 4.01
C GLY A 125 -3.70 -4.97 3.99
N LEU A 126 -3.42 -5.51 2.80
CA LEU A 126 -2.53 -6.65 2.61
C LEU A 126 -1.10 -6.17 2.35
N PHE A 127 -0.15 -6.98 2.81
CA PHE A 127 1.28 -6.73 2.66
C PHE A 127 1.96 -7.94 2.03
N CYS A 128 2.88 -7.68 1.11
CA CYS A 128 3.69 -8.70 0.45
C CYS A 128 5.16 -8.52 0.82
N PHE A 129 5.72 -9.52 1.50
CA PHE A 129 7.11 -9.56 1.92
C PHE A 129 7.89 -10.60 1.11
N SER A 130 9.16 -10.30 0.82
CA SER A 130 10.11 -11.30 0.32
C SER A 130 10.71 -12.09 1.48
N LEU A 131 10.76 -13.41 1.36
CA LEU A 131 11.52 -14.32 2.21
C LEU A 131 12.59 -15.04 1.39
N PRO A 132 13.76 -14.41 1.12
CA PRO A 132 14.79 -14.96 0.26
C PRO A 132 15.33 -16.31 0.74
N SER A 133 15.45 -16.50 2.07
CA SER A 133 15.93 -17.75 2.68
C SER A 133 15.04 -18.95 2.40
N SER A 134 13.76 -18.70 2.14
CA SER A 134 12.72 -19.72 1.98
C SER A 134 12.14 -19.72 0.56
N CYS A 135 12.79 -19.04 -0.38
CA CYS A 135 12.37 -18.90 -1.77
C CYS A 135 10.86 -18.68 -1.95
N SER A 136 10.30 -17.77 -1.16
CA SER A 136 8.85 -17.52 -1.10
C SER A 136 8.51 -16.07 -0.78
N PHE A 137 7.27 -15.72 -1.08
CA PHE A 137 6.62 -14.51 -0.60
C PHE A 137 5.79 -14.81 0.63
N LEU A 138 5.73 -13.88 1.58
CA LEU A 138 4.78 -13.88 2.68
C LEU A 138 3.73 -12.80 2.42
N VAL A 139 2.50 -13.23 2.18
CA VAL A 139 1.35 -12.33 2.13
C VAL A 139 0.70 -12.32 3.49
N CYS A 140 0.40 -11.15 4.03
CA CYS A 140 -0.26 -11.07 5.32
C CYS A 140 -1.23 -9.90 5.48
N ASN A 141 -2.15 -10.10 6.40
CA ASN A 141 -3.09 -9.10 6.89
C ASN A 141 -2.86 -8.93 8.40
N PHE A 142 -2.33 -7.77 8.79
CA PHE A 142 -2.01 -7.50 10.18
C PHE A 142 -3.25 -7.36 11.08
N LEU A 143 -4.41 -6.96 10.53
CA LEU A 143 -5.64 -6.80 11.31
C LEU A 143 -6.25 -8.15 11.68
N SER A 144 -6.41 -9.03 10.68
CA SER A 144 -6.95 -10.38 10.91
C SER A 144 -5.93 -11.27 11.62
N LYS A 145 -4.63 -10.93 11.54
CA LYS A 145 -3.50 -11.78 11.93
C LYS A 145 -3.44 -13.08 11.10
N SER A 146 -3.79 -12.98 9.82
CA SER A 146 -3.66 -14.07 8.86
C SER A 146 -2.43 -13.87 7.97
N SER A 147 -1.81 -14.98 7.58
CA SER A 147 -0.65 -15.00 6.71
C SER A 147 -0.67 -16.23 5.81
N ARG A 148 -0.12 -16.11 4.60
CA ARG A 148 0.08 -17.20 3.65
C ARG A 148 1.47 -17.09 3.04
N ILE A 149 2.11 -18.25 2.90
CA ILE A 149 3.35 -18.39 2.15
C ILE A 149 2.98 -18.72 0.70
N VAL A 150 3.56 -17.98 -0.23
CA VAL A 150 3.44 -18.22 -1.68
C VAL A 150 4.83 -18.56 -2.19
N GLU A 151 5.04 -19.81 -2.58
CA GLU A 151 6.32 -20.26 -3.14
C GLU A 151 6.63 -19.55 -4.46
N PHE A 152 7.91 -19.33 -4.74
CA PHE A 152 8.34 -18.78 -6.02
C PHE A 152 7.99 -19.74 -7.17
N PRO A 153 7.73 -19.23 -8.38
CA PRO A 153 7.31 -20.06 -9.51
C PRO A 153 8.42 -20.99 -10.04
N SER A 154 9.68 -20.73 -9.71
CA SER A 154 10.82 -21.58 -10.09
C SER A 154 11.96 -21.46 -9.08
N HIS A 155 12.97 -22.32 -9.17
CA HIS A 155 14.19 -22.21 -8.38
C HIS A 155 15.42 -22.44 -9.28
N PRO A 156 16.42 -21.53 -9.28
CA PRO A 156 16.46 -20.24 -8.58
C PRO A 156 15.49 -19.22 -9.19
N PHE A 157 15.02 -18.27 -8.36
CA PHE A 157 14.12 -17.20 -8.79
C PHE A 157 14.70 -15.84 -8.44
N ALA A 158 14.95 -15.04 -9.48
CA ALA A 158 15.37 -13.66 -9.36
C ALA A 158 14.33 -12.76 -10.03
N PHE A 159 13.91 -11.72 -9.32
CA PHE A 159 12.93 -10.76 -9.81
C PHE A 159 13.44 -9.34 -9.66
N GLU A 160 12.98 -8.47 -10.55
CA GLU A 160 13.34 -7.06 -10.64
C GLU A 160 12.31 -6.19 -9.93
N SER A 161 11.03 -6.47 -10.20
CA SER A 161 9.90 -5.69 -9.70
C SER A 161 8.76 -6.63 -9.31
N VAL A 162 8.05 -6.25 -8.25
CA VAL A 162 6.86 -6.95 -7.75
C VAL A 162 5.75 -5.93 -7.57
N VAL A 163 4.61 -6.20 -8.18
CA VAL A 163 3.40 -5.42 -8.00
C VAL A 163 2.36 -6.30 -7.33
N PHE A 164 1.80 -5.81 -6.24
CA PHE A 164 0.83 -6.54 -5.46
C PHE A 164 -0.53 -5.83 -5.54
N VAL A 165 -1.55 -6.57 -5.97
CA VAL A 165 -2.88 -6.02 -6.24
C VAL A 165 -3.91 -6.78 -5.42
N SER A 166 -4.56 -6.11 -4.48
CA SER A 166 -5.75 -6.62 -3.80
C SER A 166 -6.93 -6.60 -4.76
N MET A 167 -7.67 -7.70 -4.82
CA MET A 167 -8.85 -7.88 -5.65
C MET A 167 -10.07 -8.13 -4.74
N PRO A 168 -11.31 -7.85 -5.17
CA PRO A 168 -12.49 -8.04 -4.32
C PRO A 168 -12.64 -9.46 -3.72
N PHE A 169 -12.08 -10.46 -4.39
CA PHE A 169 -12.14 -11.87 -3.97
C PHE A 169 -10.75 -12.53 -3.96
N GLY A 170 -9.73 -11.83 -3.46
CA GLY A 170 -8.37 -12.36 -3.34
C GLY A 170 -7.31 -11.32 -3.66
N TYR A 171 -6.19 -11.76 -4.22
CA TYR A 171 -5.11 -10.88 -4.67
C TYR A 171 -4.37 -11.50 -5.85
N LYS A 172 -3.64 -10.65 -6.57
CA LYS A 172 -2.67 -11.08 -7.57
C LYS A 172 -1.28 -10.55 -7.24
N ILE A 173 -0.25 -11.36 -7.49
CA ILE A 173 1.16 -10.94 -7.39
C ILE A 173 1.72 -10.97 -8.81
N PHE A 174 2.04 -9.81 -9.35
CA PHE A 174 2.77 -9.68 -10.60
C PHE A 174 4.26 -9.60 -10.30
N VAL A 175 5.06 -10.39 -11.01
CA VAL A 175 6.51 -10.42 -10.85
C VAL A 175 7.18 -10.33 -12.22
N LEU A 176 8.12 -9.38 -12.31
CA LEU A 176 8.95 -9.17 -13.48
C LEU A 176 10.33 -9.82 -13.25
N CYS A 177 10.73 -10.77 -14.10
CA CYS A 177 11.93 -11.61 -13.88
C CYS A 177 13.06 -11.37 -14.87
N SER A 178 14.29 -11.38 -14.38
CA SER A 178 15.49 -11.20 -15.19
C SER A 178 16.64 -12.05 -14.70
N LYS A 179 16.81 -13.21 -15.35
CA LYS A 179 18.10 -13.79 -15.76
C LYS A 179 17.90 -15.20 -16.34
N PHE A 180 18.81 -15.55 -17.26
CA PHE A 180 18.97 -16.84 -17.97
C PHE A 180 17.99 -17.11 -19.13
N SER A 181 17.91 -16.19 -20.09
CA SER A 181 17.37 -16.40 -21.45
C SER A 181 15.85 -16.47 -21.62
N SER A 182 15.04 -16.35 -20.57
CA SER A 182 13.59 -16.18 -20.72
C SER A 182 13.09 -14.91 -20.03
N ASN A 183 12.92 -13.85 -20.82
CA ASN A 183 12.27 -12.60 -20.41
C ASN A 183 10.78 -12.86 -20.15
N SER A 184 10.45 -13.22 -18.91
CA SER A 184 9.11 -13.69 -18.57
C SER A 184 8.50 -12.85 -17.46
N VAL A 185 7.18 -12.84 -17.47
CA VAL A 185 6.33 -12.24 -16.45
C VAL A 185 5.60 -13.39 -15.76
N PHE A 186 5.47 -13.31 -14.43
CA PHE A 186 4.70 -14.26 -13.66
C PHE A 186 3.58 -13.56 -12.92
N VAL A 187 2.37 -14.13 -12.99
CA VAL A 187 1.21 -13.65 -12.24
C VAL A 187 0.70 -14.77 -11.37
N TYR A 188 0.76 -14.59 -10.05
CA TYR A 188 0.09 -15.45 -9.09
C TYR A 188 -1.36 -15.00 -8.95
N ASP A 189 -2.28 -15.95 -8.95
CA ASP A 189 -3.69 -15.69 -8.63
C ASP A 189 -4.08 -16.45 -7.36
N SER A 190 -4.47 -15.71 -6.32
CA SER A 190 -4.82 -16.30 -5.03
C SER A 190 -6.10 -17.13 -5.07
N LYS A 191 -6.93 -17.04 -6.12
CA LYS A 191 -8.13 -17.88 -6.27
C LYS A 191 -7.78 -19.28 -6.73
N PHE A 192 -6.80 -19.38 -7.64
CA PHE A 192 -6.36 -20.64 -8.22
C PHE A 192 -5.11 -21.20 -7.54
N HIS A 193 -4.53 -20.44 -6.61
CA HIS A 193 -3.28 -20.76 -5.91
C HIS A 193 -2.14 -21.17 -6.85
N SER A 194 -2.08 -20.56 -8.03
CA SER A 194 -1.13 -20.95 -9.07
C SER A 194 -0.52 -19.74 -9.77
N TRP A 195 0.67 -19.97 -10.31
CA TRP A 195 1.39 -19.01 -11.14
C TRP A 195 1.06 -19.26 -12.61
N LYS A 196 0.82 -18.17 -13.35
CA LYS A 196 0.77 -18.16 -14.82
C LYS A 196 1.99 -17.43 -15.34
N LYS A 197 2.63 -18.01 -16.36
CA LYS A 197 3.76 -17.41 -17.07
C LYS A 197 3.25 -16.72 -18.33
N PHE A 198 3.75 -15.51 -18.56
CA PHE A 198 3.49 -14.71 -19.76
C PHE A 198 4.79 -14.18 -20.33
N ASP A 199 4.73 -13.75 -21.59
CA ASP A 199 5.85 -13.10 -22.26
C ASP A 199 6.01 -11.66 -21.77
N ARG A 200 7.25 -11.17 -21.75
CA ARG A 200 7.57 -9.78 -21.44
C ARG A 200 7.35 -8.91 -22.66
N PHE A 201 7.01 -7.64 -22.45
CA PHE A 201 7.02 -6.61 -23.49
C PHE A 201 8.45 -6.30 -24.00
N GLU A 202 8.68 -6.39 -25.32
CA GLU A 202 10.02 -6.42 -25.92
C GLU A 202 10.71 -5.09 -26.27
N PRO A 203 10.09 -3.89 -26.16
CA PRO A 203 10.86 -2.67 -25.97
C PRO A 203 10.91 -2.26 -24.48
N ILE A 204 11.98 -2.71 -23.81
CA ILE A 204 12.72 -1.97 -22.77
C ILE A 204 11.82 -1.29 -21.70
N LEU A 205 11.18 -2.09 -20.84
CA LEU A 205 11.18 -1.75 -19.41
C LEU A 205 12.66 -1.86 -18.97
N GLY A 206 13.47 -0.84 -19.28
CA GLY A 206 14.92 -0.89 -19.16
C GLY A 206 15.40 -1.01 -17.72
N ASP A 207 16.62 -0.55 -17.44
CA ASP A 207 17.21 -0.57 -16.08
C ASP A 207 16.44 0.22 -14.99
N ASN A 208 15.24 0.73 -15.33
CA ASN A 208 14.23 1.33 -14.46
C ASN A 208 13.46 0.28 -13.62
N TYR A 209 14.13 -0.75 -13.12
CA TYR A 209 13.56 -1.85 -12.30
C TYR A 209 12.88 -1.40 -11.00
N ARG A 210 13.01 -0.12 -10.63
CA ARG A 210 12.48 0.45 -9.38
C ARG A 210 11.15 1.18 -9.56
N GLN A 211 10.59 1.20 -10.76
CA GLN A 211 9.25 1.71 -10.98
C GLN A 211 8.25 0.59 -10.68
N GLU A 212 7.44 0.78 -9.65
CA GLU A 212 6.31 -0.11 -9.37
C GLU A 212 5.20 0.15 -10.39
N GLY A 213 4.66 -0.92 -10.98
CA GLY A 213 3.50 -0.83 -11.86
C GLY A 213 2.26 -0.39 -11.09
N VAL A 214 1.39 0.35 -11.76
CA VAL A 214 0.20 0.95 -11.16
C VAL A 214 -1.03 0.22 -11.65
N PHE A 215 -1.86 -0.29 -10.72
CA PHE A 215 -3.12 -0.92 -11.08
C PHE A 215 -4.19 0.14 -11.42
N PHE A 216 -4.77 0.02 -12.62
CA PHE A 216 -5.82 0.90 -13.10
C PHE A 216 -6.74 0.15 -14.06
N LYS A 217 -8.06 0.21 -13.83
CA LYS A 217 -9.09 -0.38 -14.71
C LYS A 217 -8.81 -1.84 -15.15
N GLY A 218 -8.31 -2.68 -14.26
CA GLY A 218 -8.05 -4.11 -14.52
C GLY A 218 -6.66 -4.44 -15.06
N SER A 219 -5.87 -3.43 -15.44
CA SER A 219 -4.53 -3.62 -16.00
C SER A 219 -3.45 -2.95 -15.15
N LEU A 220 -2.23 -3.44 -15.27
CA LEU A 220 -1.05 -2.79 -14.69
C LEU A 220 -0.41 -1.86 -15.71
N TYR A 221 -0.22 -0.60 -15.33
CA TYR A 221 0.40 0.43 -16.15
C TYR A 221 1.83 0.68 -15.70
N PHE A 222 2.73 0.76 -16.66
CA PHE A 222 4.16 1.00 -16.47
C PHE A 222 4.62 2.13 -17.39
N THR A 223 5.67 2.81 -16.98
CA THR A 223 6.39 3.79 -17.81
C THR A 223 7.72 3.21 -18.26
N THR A 224 8.07 3.41 -19.54
CA THR A 224 9.37 3.01 -20.08
C THR A 224 10.48 3.99 -19.68
N SER A 225 11.73 3.59 -19.91
CA SER A 225 12.86 4.53 -19.94
C SER A 225 12.76 5.44 -21.17
N ASP A 226 13.43 6.60 -21.13
CA ASP A 226 13.51 7.55 -22.24
C ASP A 226 13.88 6.84 -23.57
N PRO A 227 13.10 6.97 -24.66
CA PRO A 227 11.87 7.77 -24.81
C PRO A 227 10.68 7.25 -23.97
N PHE A 228 10.09 8.15 -23.18
CA PHE A 228 9.00 7.80 -22.27
C PHE A 228 7.73 7.41 -23.04
N PHE A 229 7.21 6.23 -22.74
CA PHE A 229 5.91 5.73 -23.17
C PHE A 229 5.20 5.06 -22.00
N ILE A 230 3.89 4.86 -22.14
CA ILE A 230 3.09 4.09 -21.20
C ILE A 230 2.70 2.77 -21.85
N VAL A 231 2.92 1.69 -21.12
CA VAL A 231 2.54 0.34 -21.51
C VAL A 231 1.63 -0.23 -20.43
N CYS A 232 0.60 -0.96 -20.84
CA CYS A 232 -0.28 -1.66 -19.93
C CYS A 232 -0.24 -3.16 -20.16
N PHE A 233 -0.31 -3.90 -19.07
CA PHE A 233 -0.39 -5.35 -19.02
C PHE A 233 -1.74 -5.76 -18.44
N ASP A 234 -2.53 -6.47 -19.23
CA ASP A 234 -3.80 -7.02 -18.77
C ASP A 234 -3.56 -8.26 -17.91
N LEU A 235 -4.01 -8.23 -16.65
CA LEU A 235 -3.72 -9.27 -15.65
C LEU A 235 -4.44 -10.60 -15.90
N GLU A 236 -5.43 -10.64 -16.80
CA GLU A 236 -6.24 -11.83 -17.07
C GLU A 236 -5.77 -12.54 -18.35
N SER A 237 -5.64 -11.80 -19.44
CA SER A 237 -5.22 -12.27 -20.75
C SER A 237 -3.69 -12.33 -20.91
N GLY A 238 -2.95 -11.58 -20.09
CA GLY A 238 -1.49 -11.47 -20.17
C GLY A 238 -0.99 -10.72 -21.41
N LYS A 239 -1.87 -9.96 -22.07
CA LYS A 239 -1.51 -9.17 -23.24
C LYS A 239 -0.90 -7.84 -22.82
N TRP A 240 0.09 -7.42 -23.58
CA TRP A 240 0.70 -6.10 -23.48
C TRP A 240 0.14 -5.18 -24.56
N GLU A 241 -0.18 -3.96 -24.17
CA GLU A 241 -0.61 -2.91 -25.08
C GLU A 241 0.17 -1.64 -24.79
N ARG A 242 0.57 -0.93 -25.85
CA ARG A 242 1.14 0.41 -25.73
C ARG A 242 0.00 1.41 -25.79
N LEU A 243 0.04 2.39 -24.90
CA LEU A 243 -0.94 3.47 -24.92
C LEU A 243 -0.50 4.51 -25.96
N ASP A 244 -1.32 4.68 -27.00
CA ASP A 244 -1.09 5.63 -28.09
C ASP A 244 -1.54 7.03 -27.68
N ASN A 245 -0.79 7.65 -26.77
CA ASN A 245 -1.00 9.02 -26.34
C ASN A 245 0.31 9.76 -26.16
N GLU A 246 0.29 11.02 -26.58
CA GLU A 246 1.45 11.90 -26.49
C GLU A 246 1.68 12.27 -25.02
N LEU A 247 2.84 11.88 -24.49
CA LEU A 247 3.27 12.35 -23.18
C LEU A 247 3.63 13.84 -23.26
N PRO A 248 3.52 14.55 -22.13
CA PRO A 248 4.01 15.92 -22.04
C PRO A 248 5.46 16.06 -22.54
N GLY A 249 5.79 17.16 -23.22
CA GLY A 249 7.14 17.43 -23.72
C GLY A 249 8.15 17.74 -22.60
N ASP A 250 9.44 17.66 -22.93
CA ASP A 250 10.57 18.02 -22.05
C ASP A 250 10.62 17.24 -20.72
N LEU A 251 10.09 16.01 -20.69
CA LEU A 251 10.11 15.15 -19.51
C LEU A 251 11.53 14.65 -19.21
N THR A 252 11.92 14.68 -17.93
CA THR A 252 13.20 14.12 -17.45
C THR A 252 13.00 12.84 -16.65
N PHE A 253 11.82 12.65 -16.06
CA PHE A 253 11.38 11.40 -15.44
C PHE A 253 9.86 11.39 -15.38
N VAL A 254 9.27 10.19 -15.30
CA VAL A 254 7.82 9.99 -15.26
C VAL A 254 7.46 8.96 -14.20
N ARG A 255 6.40 9.22 -13.42
CA ARG A 255 5.80 8.30 -12.46
C ARG A 255 4.29 8.32 -12.60
N LEU A 256 3.68 7.14 -12.60
CA LEU A 256 2.24 6.98 -12.60
C LEU A 256 1.72 6.81 -11.18
N VAL A 257 0.48 7.26 -10.95
CA VAL A 257 -0.27 6.99 -9.72
C VAL A 257 -1.74 6.83 -10.09
N SER A 258 -2.41 5.83 -9.55
CA SER A 258 -3.84 5.58 -9.72
C SER A 258 -4.54 5.76 -8.40
N ASP A 259 -5.74 6.33 -8.40
CA ASP A 259 -6.60 6.36 -7.21
C ASP A 259 -7.26 5.00 -6.90
N GLY A 260 -7.02 3.99 -7.74
CA GLY A 260 -7.55 2.64 -7.63
C GLY A 260 -8.90 2.45 -8.31
N GLU A 261 -9.55 3.53 -8.78
CA GLU A 261 -10.90 3.46 -9.33
C GLU A 261 -11.02 4.11 -10.70
N LYS A 262 -10.81 5.43 -10.79
CA LYS A 262 -11.30 6.25 -11.91
C LYS A 262 -10.21 7.05 -12.59
N LYS A 263 -9.20 7.49 -11.84
CA LYS A 263 -8.21 8.44 -12.34
C LYS A 263 -6.81 7.86 -12.35
N LEU A 264 -6.13 8.13 -13.47
CA LEU A 264 -4.70 7.91 -13.60
C LEU A 264 -4.01 9.27 -13.65
N TYR A 265 -3.01 9.43 -12.80
CA TYR A 265 -2.19 10.63 -12.71
C TYR A 265 -0.78 10.32 -13.21
N LEU A 266 -0.15 11.33 -13.78
CA LEU A 266 1.24 11.32 -14.20
C LEU A 266 1.96 12.44 -13.46
N ILE A 267 3.07 12.10 -12.81
CA ILE A 267 3.99 13.05 -12.19
C ILE A 267 5.28 12.99 -12.98
N GLY A 268 5.80 14.15 -13.35
CA GLY A 268 7.02 14.21 -14.14
C GLY A 268 7.85 15.44 -13.84
N GLY A 269 9.16 15.24 -13.88
CA GLY A 269 10.12 16.33 -13.95
C GLY A 269 10.13 16.91 -15.37
N VAL A 270 10.14 18.22 -15.48
CA VAL A 270 10.23 18.95 -16.75
C VAL A 270 11.52 19.74 -16.77
N GLY A 271 12.30 19.59 -17.83
CA GLY A 271 13.61 20.18 -17.94
C GLY A 271 14.31 19.87 -19.25
N ARG A 272 15.62 20.10 -19.30
CA ARG A 272 16.43 19.91 -20.51
C ARG A 272 17.73 19.22 -20.16
N ASN A 273 18.27 18.45 -21.11
CA ASN A 273 19.54 17.72 -20.96
C ASN A 273 19.54 16.81 -19.72
N GLY A 274 18.41 16.14 -19.45
CA GLY A 274 18.23 15.27 -18.28
C GLY A 274 18.10 16.00 -16.94
N ILE A 275 18.16 17.33 -16.89
CA ILE A 275 18.08 18.10 -15.63
C ILE A 275 16.67 18.66 -15.47
N SER A 276 15.95 18.17 -14.45
CA SER A 276 14.64 18.67 -14.07
C SER A 276 14.76 20.07 -13.46
N ARG A 277 13.93 21.01 -13.91
CA ARG A 277 13.82 22.37 -13.35
C ARG A 277 12.48 22.64 -12.68
N SER A 278 11.47 21.86 -13.03
CA SER A 278 10.14 21.93 -12.44
C SER A 278 9.55 20.53 -12.34
N MET A 279 8.61 20.32 -11.43
CA MET A 279 7.81 19.10 -11.39
C MET A 279 6.35 19.47 -11.60
N LYS A 280 5.65 18.67 -12.39
CA LYS A 280 4.25 18.89 -12.74
C LYS A 280 3.44 17.60 -12.53
N LEU A 281 2.15 17.82 -12.33
CA LEU A 281 1.14 16.77 -12.19
C LEU A 281 0.15 16.90 -13.36
N TRP A 282 -0.12 15.79 -14.02
CA TRP A 282 -1.13 15.65 -15.06
C TRP A 282 -2.14 14.58 -14.66
N GLU A 283 -3.37 14.73 -15.15
CA GLU A 283 -4.45 13.74 -15.04
C GLU A 283 -4.81 13.26 -16.44
N LEU A 284 -5.04 11.95 -16.58
CA LEU A 284 -5.50 11.36 -17.83
C LEU A 284 -6.98 11.72 -18.05
N GLY A 285 -7.26 12.56 -19.04
CA GLY A 285 -8.63 12.93 -19.42
C GLY A 285 -9.35 11.83 -20.20
N ASP A 286 -10.67 11.99 -20.38
CA ASP A 286 -11.53 11.01 -21.06
C ASP A 286 -11.11 10.73 -22.52
N GLY A 287 -10.50 11.72 -23.18
CA GLY A 287 -9.93 11.58 -24.53
C GLY A 287 -8.54 10.94 -24.58
N ARG A 288 -8.08 10.28 -23.50
CA ARG A 288 -6.72 9.73 -23.32
C ARG A 288 -5.58 10.76 -23.41
N ASN A 289 -5.90 12.04 -23.32
CA ASN A 289 -4.92 13.13 -23.31
C ASN A 289 -4.52 13.49 -21.88
N TRP A 290 -3.25 13.84 -21.69
CA TRP A 290 -2.72 14.30 -20.41
C TRP A 290 -3.02 15.78 -20.19
N ILE A 291 -3.80 16.10 -19.17
CA ILE A 291 -4.20 17.46 -18.82
C ILE A 291 -3.38 17.91 -17.61
N GLU A 292 -2.67 19.03 -17.73
CA GLU A 292 -1.90 19.61 -16.60
C GLU A 292 -2.86 20.04 -15.49
N VAL A 293 -2.65 19.51 -14.29
CA VAL A 293 -3.48 19.78 -13.11
C VAL A 293 -2.84 20.86 -12.25
N GLU A 294 -1.56 20.68 -11.93
CA GLU A 294 -0.85 21.57 -11.01
C GLU A 294 0.67 21.48 -11.20
N ARG A 295 1.35 22.58 -10.91
CA ARG A 295 2.82 22.66 -10.85
C ARG A 295 3.28 22.67 -9.40
N LEU A 296 4.36 21.97 -9.10
CA LEU A 296 4.99 22.03 -7.79
C LEU A 296 5.52 23.46 -7.52
N PRO A 297 5.18 24.11 -6.40
CA PRO A 297 5.67 25.45 -6.07
C PRO A 297 7.19 25.53 -6.06
N GLU A 298 7.74 26.66 -6.52
CA GLU A 298 9.17 26.81 -6.84
C GLU A 298 10.10 26.43 -5.68
N MET A 299 9.80 26.89 -4.46
CA MET A 299 10.64 26.60 -3.28
C MET A 299 10.62 25.11 -2.90
N MET A 300 9.48 24.44 -3.05
CA MET A 300 9.38 23.00 -2.82
C MET A 300 10.10 22.23 -3.93
N CYS A 301 10.01 22.71 -5.17
CA CYS A 301 10.71 22.12 -6.31
C CYS A 301 12.23 22.21 -6.17
N LYS A 302 12.77 23.36 -5.73
CA LYS A 302 14.20 23.52 -5.46
C LYS A 302 14.69 22.49 -4.45
N LYS A 303 13.97 22.33 -3.32
CA LYS A 303 14.27 21.29 -2.32
C LYS A 303 14.21 19.90 -2.93
N PHE A 304 13.12 19.54 -3.61
CA PHE A 304 12.95 18.21 -4.17
C PHE A 304 14.01 17.86 -5.22
N VAL A 305 14.25 18.74 -6.19
CA VAL A 305 15.25 18.52 -7.25
C VAL A 305 16.66 18.44 -6.69
N SER A 306 17.00 19.21 -5.64
CA SER A 306 18.32 19.08 -4.99
C SER A 306 18.56 17.70 -4.37
N VAL A 307 17.50 17.03 -3.91
CA VAL A 307 17.57 15.71 -3.28
C VAL A 307 17.70 14.60 -4.31
N CYS A 308 17.03 14.73 -5.46
CA CYS A 308 17.01 13.70 -6.51
C CYS A 308 17.85 14.05 -7.75
N TYR A 309 18.73 15.05 -7.67
CA TYR A 309 19.58 15.47 -8.79
C TYR A 309 20.37 14.27 -9.35
N HIS A 310 20.20 14.01 -10.65
CA HIS A 310 20.76 12.84 -11.38
C HIS A 310 20.39 11.46 -10.81
N ASN A 311 19.43 11.39 -9.89
CA ASN A 311 18.96 10.15 -9.25
C ASN A 311 17.43 10.03 -9.38
N TYR A 312 16.86 10.50 -10.49
CA TYR A 312 15.42 10.53 -10.70
C TYR A 312 14.81 9.12 -10.78
N GLU A 313 15.58 8.09 -11.09
CA GLU A 313 15.19 6.68 -11.05
C GLU A 313 14.83 6.22 -9.62
N ARG A 314 15.30 6.94 -8.59
CA ARG A 314 15.00 6.64 -7.18
C ARG A 314 13.72 7.28 -6.67
N VAL A 315 13.11 8.16 -7.46
CA VAL A 315 11.79 8.71 -7.16
C VAL A 315 10.75 7.62 -7.37
N TYR A 316 9.74 7.54 -6.52
CA TYR A 316 8.59 6.68 -6.71
C TYR A 316 7.35 7.36 -6.11
N CYS A 317 6.17 6.94 -6.54
CA CYS A 317 4.93 7.56 -6.14
C CYS A 317 3.88 6.50 -5.83
N PHE A 318 2.96 6.83 -4.94
CA PHE A 318 1.82 5.98 -4.61
C PHE A 318 0.62 6.81 -4.14
N TRP A 319 -0.54 6.19 -4.15
CA TRP A 319 -1.79 6.79 -3.71
C TRP A 319 -2.10 6.47 -2.25
N HIS A 320 -2.61 7.46 -1.52
CA HIS A 320 -3.13 7.28 -0.17
C HIS A 320 -4.28 8.25 0.12
N GLN A 321 -5.52 7.75 0.17
CA GLN A 321 -6.68 8.48 0.72
C GLN A 321 -6.82 9.92 0.19
N GLY A 322 -6.83 10.10 -1.14
CA GLY A 322 -6.96 11.44 -1.75
C GLY A 322 -5.64 12.22 -1.84
N MET A 323 -4.51 11.58 -1.52
CA MET A 323 -3.18 12.14 -1.63
C MET A 323 -2.33 11.37 -2.62
N ILE A 324 -1.58 12.12 -3.43
CA ILE A 324 -0.54 11.59 -4.30
C ILE A 324 0.79 11.82 -3.58
N CYS A 325 1.42 10.75 -3.10
CA CYS A 325 2.68 10.79 -2.37
C CYS A 325 3.85 10.62 -3.34
N VAL A 326 4.83 11.52 -3.25
CA VAL A 326 6.08 11.53 -4.02
C VAL A 326 7.24 11.33 -3.06
N CYS A 327 7.96 10.23 -3.25
CA CYS A 327 9.00 9.75 -2.35
C CYS A 327 10.31 9.54 -3.11
N CYS A 328 11.42 9.44 -2.37
CA CYS A 328 12.71 9.07 -2.93
C CYS A 328 13.41 8.08 -2.01
N TYR A 329 13.99 6.99 -2.54
CA TYR A 329 14.66 5.98 -1.72
C TYR A 329 15.86 6.52 -0.91
N THR A 330 16.40 7.69 -1.27
CA THR A 330 17.53 8.32 -0.58
C THR A 330 17.10 9.41 0.40
N TRP A 331 15.80 9.67 0.54
CA TRP A 331 15.28 10.79 1.32
C TRP A 331 14.14 10.38 2.27
N PRO A 332 14.16 10.84 3.53
CA PRO A 332 13.17 10.43 4.51
C PRO A 332 11.82 11.14 4.38
N GLU A 333 11.76 12.39 3.92
CA GLU A 333 10.49 13.13 3.89
C GLU A 333 9.65 12.78 2.65
N ILE A 334 8.34 12.82 2.80
CA ILE A 334 7.38 12.68 1.70
C ILE A 334 6.88 14.06 1.29
N LEU A 335 6.89 14.31 -0.01
CA LEU A 335 6.13 15.39 -0.62
C LEU A 335 4.79 14.82 -1.07
N TYR A 336 3.67 15.45 -0.75
CA TYR A 336 2.37 14.97 -1.23
C TYR A 336 1.51 16.09 -1.80
N TYR A 337 0.69 15.73 -2.78
CA TYR A 337 -0.35 16.58 -3.33
C TYR A 337 -1.71 16.12 -2.81
N LYS A 338 -2.43 17.02 -2.15
CA LYS A 338 -3.78 16.78 -1.66
C LYS A 338 -4.81 17.16 -2.72
N VAL A 339 -5.44 16.17 -3.35
CA VAL A 339 -6.32 16.34 -4.51
C VAL A 339 -7.52 17.24 -4.19
N SER A 340 -8.14 17.06 -3.02
CA SER A 340 -9.34 17.83 -2.63
C SER A 340 -9.12 19.33 -2.49
N ARG A 341 -7.89 19.75 -2.13
CA ARG A 341 -7.54 21.17 -1.95
C ARG A 341 -6.67 21.72 -3.08
N ARG A 342 -6.17 20.86 -3.96
CA ARG A 342 -5.19 21.18 -5.00
C ARG A 342 -3.95 21.88 -4.45
N THR A 343 -3.36 21.31 -3.41
CA THR A 343 -2.21 21.90 -2.71
C THR A 343 -1.12 20.88 -2.42
N TRP A 344 0.13 21.32 -2.51
CA TRP A 344 1.33 20.55 -2.14
C TRP A 344 1.74 20.78 -0.69
N HIS A 345 2.21 19.73 -0.04
CA HIS A 345 2.60 19.74 1.37
C HIS A 345 3.75 18.76 1.61
N TRP A 346 4.55 19.03 2.65
CA TRP A 346 5.56 18.10 3.16
C TRP A 346 5.03 17.38 4.39
N LEU A 347 5.33 16.08 4.50
CA LEU A 347 5.15 15.35 5.75
C LEU A 347 6.33 15.56 6.69
N PRO A 348 6.07 15.63 8.00
CA PRO A 348 7.13 15.75 8.98
C PRO A 348 8.01 14.50 8.97
N LYS A 349 9.32 14.69 9.15
CA LYS A 349 10.28 13.61 9.31
C LYS A 349 9.88 12.67 10.44
N CYS A 350 10.10 11.37 10.26
CA CYS A 350 9.90 10.38 11.32
C CYS A 350 10.81 10.68 12.52
N PRO A 351 10.27 10.85 13.74
CA PRO A 351 11.07 11.16 14.92
C PRO A 351 11.98 9.99 15.33
N SER A 352 11.64 8.75 14.95
CA SER A 352 12.44 7.56 15.23
C SER A 352 13.66 7.42 14.33
N LEU A 353 13.80 8.25 13.29
CA LEU A 353 14.95 8.19 12.39
C LEU A 353 16.20 8.78 13.06
N PRO A 354 17.36 8.11 12.95
CA PRO A 354 18.62 8.65 13.44
C PRO A 354 18.98 9.98 12.73
N GLU A 355 19.90 10.75 13.32
CA GLU A 355 20.43 11.97 12.70
C GLU A 355 21.24 11.69 11.43
N LYS A 356 21.98 10.56 11.43
CA LYS A 356 22.66 10.04 10.24
C LYS A 356 21.89 8.82 9.73
N TRP A 357 21.33 8.94 8.54
CA TRP A 357 20.58 7.86 7.92
C TRP A 357 21.29 7.34 6.66
N SER A 358 21.17 6.04 6.44
CA SER A 358 21.52 5.42 5.17
C SER A 358 20.40 5.64 4.15
N CYS A 359 20.67 5.38 2.87
CA CYS A 359 19.61 5.24 1.87
C CYS A 359 18.75 4.00 2.18
N GLY A 360 17.57 3.92 1.57
CA GLY A 360 16.67 2.76 1.66
C GLY A 360 15.26 3.07 2.17
N PHE A 361 14.82 4.33 2.12
CA PHE A 361 13.49 4.72 2.58
C PHE A 361 12.40 4.17 1.65
N ARG A 362 11.51 3.33 2.20
CA ARG A 362 10.35 2.82 1.50
C ARG A 362 9.08 3.20 2.23
N TRP A 363 8.18 3.86 1.52
CA TRP A 363 6.91 4.33 2.05
C TRP A 363 5.77 3.58 1.39
N PHE A 364 4.80 3.19 2.20
CA PHE A 364 3.69 2.36 1.79
C PHE A 364 2.37 2.95 2.27
N SER A 365 1.33 2.77 1.47
CA SER A 365 -0.03 3.10 1.85
C SER A 365 -0.64 1.95 2.65
N PHE A 366 -0.97 2.20 3.91
CA PHE A 366 -1.71 1.25 4.73
C PHE A 366 -3.14 1.75 4.93
N VAL A 367 -4.04 1.26 4.09
CA VAL A 367 -5.49 1.41 4.26
C VAL A 367 -6.00 0.09 4.83
N PRO A 368 -6.23 0.00 6.15
CA PRO A 368 -6.56 -1.27 6.77
C PRO A 368 -7.89 -1.80 6.23
N GLU A 369 -7.91 -3.07 5.82
CA GLU A 369 -9.10 -3.75 5.33
C GLU A 369 -9.21 -5.11 6.04
N LEU A 370 -10.27 -5.28 6.83
CA LEU A 370 -10.43 -6.43 7.70
C LEU A 370 -10.53 -7.75 6.93
N TYR A 371 -11.16 -7.68 5.77
CA TYR A 371 -11.63 -8.81 4.98
C TYR A 371 -10.78 -9.10 3.75
N ALA A 372 -9.68 -8.36 3.56
CA ALA A 372 -8.74 -8.70 2.52
C ALA A 372 -8.17 -10.10 2.83
N LEU A 373 -8.59 -11.08 2.03
CA LEU A 373 -8.33 -12.49 2.23
C LEU A 373 -6.89 -12.81 1.83
N VAL A 374 -6.20 -13.51 2.73
CA VAL A 374 -4.83 -13.97 2.55
C VAL A 374 -4.80 -15.41 2.04
#